data_AF-A0A3M1L194-F1
#
_entry.id   AF-A0A3M1L194-F1
#
_cell.length_a   1.000
_cell.length_b   1.000
_cell.length_c   1.000
_cell.angle_alpha   90.00
_cell.angle_beta   90.00
_cell.angle_gamma   90.00
#
_symmetry.space_group_name_H-M   'P 1'
#
loop_
_entity.id
_entity.type
_entity.pdbx_description
1 polymer ?
#
loop_
_entity_poly.entity_id
_entity_poly.type
_entity_poly.pdbx_seq_one_letter_code
_entity_poly.pdbx_strand_id
1 'polypeptide(L)'
;VISLNNLARIFKYPDIVEDFILLLRSWYEQTRQNQLWQKLRMIIVYTTELPQTINSQQFFFNLGVKFQIPYFTWEQVQQLSLKHQLTWTQTISGKKQLAALFKLVGGHPYLIRKALYLLACQTITIEKLLKDPTTQARIYQEYLNGFFPIFQQHPYLQKAFEQVIATPAGVLLESITAYQLENLGLIKLQGNIAQVSCPLYRIYFAQHLAKNKDKN
;
A
#
# COMPACT_ATOMS: atom_id res chain seq x y z
N VAL A 1 -9.44 -6.60 -24.78
CA VAL A 1 -9.20 -6.56 -23.32
C VAL A 1 -9.62 -5.18 -22.84
N ILE A 2 -10.41 -5.09 -21.77
CA ILE A 2 -10.78 -3.83 -21.12
C ILE A 2 -10.07 -3.77 -19.77
N SER A 3 -9.39 -2.66 -19.49
CA SER A 3 -8.70 -2.44 -18.20
C SER A 3 -9.31 -1.23 -17.52
N LEU A 4 -9.88 -1.45 -16.34
CA LEU A 4 -10.46 -0.41 -15.49
C LEU A 4 -9.50 -0.16 -14.34
N ASN A 5 -8.74 0.92 -14.44
CA ASN A 5 -7.81 1.32 -13.40
C ASN A 5 -8.49 2.22 -12.37
N ASN A 6 -8.18 2.02 -11.09
CA ASN A 6 -8.70 2.79 -9.97
C ASN A 6 -10.23 2.86 -9.93
N LEU A 7 -10.89 1.69 -10.03
CA LEU A 7 -12.34 1.58 -9.98
C LEU A 7 -12.94 2.19 -8.70
N ALA A 8 -12.15 2.28 -7.63
CA ALA A 8 -12.54 2.91 -6.37
C ALA A 8 -13.07 4.34 -6.51
N ARG A 9 -12.71 5.07 -7.58
CA ARG A 9 -13.25 6.42 -7.83
C ARG A 9 -14.75 6.45 -8.04
N ILE A 10 -15.35 5.40 -8.59
CA ILE A 10 -16.78 5.38 -8.89
C ILE A 10 -17.63 5.35 -7.61
N PHE A 11 -17.07 4.89 -6.49
CA PHE A 11 -17.75 4.90 -5.19
C PHE A 11 -18.07 6.29 -4.66
N LYS A 12 -17.45 7.34 -5.22
CA LYS A 12 -17.79 8.73 -4.91
C LYS A 12 -19.12 9.17 -5.53
N TYR A 13 -19.71 8.35 -6.41
CA TYR A 13 -20.94 8.63 -7.13
C TYR A 13 -21.98 7.52 -6.85
N PRO A 14 -22.69 7.61 -5.71
CA PRO A 14 -23.67 6.58 -5.29
C PRO A 14 -24.75 6.32 -6.35
N ASP A 15 -25.15 7.35 -7.10
CA ASP A 15 -26.21 7.25 -8.10
C ASP A 15 -25.83 6.42 -9.34
N ILE A 16 -24.53 6.17 -9.56
CA ILE A 16 -24.03 5.49 -10.77
C ILE A 16 -23.33 4.17 -10.40
N VAL A 17 -22.80 4.05 -9.18
CA VAL A 17 -21.95 2.92 -8.80
C VAL A 17 -22.67 1.58 -8.98
N GLU A 18 -23.91 1.46 -8.53
CA GLU A 18 -24.66 0.20 -8.58
C GLU A 18 -24.89 -0.26 -10.04
N ASP A 19 -25.44 0.62 -10.88
CA ASP A 19 -25.67 0.35 -12.29
C ASP A 19 -24.39 -0.01 -13.04
N PHE A 20 -23.29 0.68 -12.75
CA PHE A 20 -22.00 0.39 -13.37
C PHE A 20 -21.48 -1.00 -12.99
N ILE A 21 -21.63 -1.44 -11.74
CA ILE A 21 -21.20 -2.79 -11.34
C ILE A 21 -22.12 -3.87 -11.92
N LEU A 22 -23.42 -3.61 -11.98
CA LEU A 22 -24.37 -4.49 -12.65
C LEU A 22 -24.04 -4.65 -14.15
N LEU A 23 -23.59 -3.58 -14.82
CA LEU A 23 -23.13 -3.64 -16.21
C LEU A 23 -21.91 -4.56 -16.35
N LEU A 24 -20.89 -4.40 -15.50
CA LEU A 24 -19.70 -5.26 -15.53
C LEU A 24 -20.06 -6.73 -15.27
N ARG A 25 -21.01 -6.97 -14.36
CA ARG A 25 -21.53 -8.31 -14.09
C ARG A 25 -22.25 -8.90 -15.29
N SER A 26 -23.10 -8.12 -15.94
CA SER A 26 -23.79 -8.55 -17.16
C SER A 26 -22.80 -9.00 -18.23
N TRP A 27 -21.75 -8.21 -18.50
CA TRP A 27 -20.71 -8.59 -19.45
C TRP A 27 -19.95 -9.86 -19.06
N TYR A 28 -19.66 -10.02 -17.76
CA TYR A 28 -19.04 -11.24 -17.24
C TYR A 28 -19.93 -12.48 -17.46
N GLU A 29 -21.21 -12.42 -17.12
CA GLU A 29 -22.14 -13.53 -17.32
C GLU A 29 -22.35 -13.87 -18.80
N GLN A 30 -22.35 -12.87 -19.70
CA GLN A 30 -22.42 -13.10 -21.15
C GLN A 30 -21.23 -13.94 -21.65
N THR A 31 -20.06 -13.82 -21.03
CA THR A 31 -18.91 -14.67 -21.38
C THR A 31 -19.16 -16.15 -21.11
N ARG A 32 -20.10 -16.51 -20.25
CA ARG A 32 -20.42 -17.93 -19.95
C ARG A 32 -21.37 -18.54 -20.99
N GLN A 33 -22.17 -17.71 -21.65
CA GLN A 33 -23.23 -18.15 -22.55
C GLN A 33 -22.91 -17.96 -24.04
N ASN A 34 -22.05 -16.99 -24.38
CA ASN A 34 -21.82 -16.59 -25.77
C ASN A 34 -20.32 -16.66 -26.15
N GLN A 35 -20.02 -17.39 -27.24
CA GLN A 35 -18.65 -17.60 -27.73
C GLN A 35 -17.94 -16.30 -28.16
N LEU A 36 -18.66 -15.28 -28.63
CA LEU A 36 -18.07 -13.98 -28.94
C LEU A 36 -17.64 -13.27 -27.65
N TRP A 37 -18.50 -13.30 -26.63
CA TRP A 37 -18.21 -12.69 -25.32
C TRP A 37 -17.10 -13.42 -24.57
N GLN A 38 -16.87 -14.72 -24.80
CA GLN A 38 -15.71 -15.44 -24.27
C GLN A 38 -14.36 -14.86 -24.68
N LYS A 39 -14.29 -14.02 -25.72
CA LYS A 39 -13.07 -13.30 -26.12
C LYS A 39 -12.83 -12.03 -25.30
N LEU A 40 -13.84 -11.56 -24.57
CA LEU A 40 -13.71 -10.41 -23.67
C LEU A 40 -12.88 -10.81 -22.45
N ARG A 41 -11.89 -9.98 -22.12
CA ARG A 41 -11.10 -10.06 -20.89
C ARG A 41 -11.20 -8.72 -20.21
N MET A 42 -11.63 -8.71 -18.96
CA MET A 42 -11.72 -7.52 -18.12
C MET A 42 -10.66 -7.62 -17.01
N ILE A 43 -9.93 -6.53 -16.80
CA ILE A 43 -8.99 -6.37 -15.69
C ILE A 43 -9.50 -5.20 -14.87
N ILE A 44 -9.79 -5.45 -13.60
CA ILE A 44 -10.29 -4.45 -12.68
C ILE A 44 -9.26 -4.23 -11.60
N VAL A 45 -8.73 -3.01 -11.52
CA VAL A 45 -7.77 -2.59 -10.50
C VAL A 45 -8.46 -1.63 -9.54
N TYR A 46 -8.45 -1.97 -8.27
CA TYR A 46 -8.99 -1.15 -7.19
C TYR A 46 -7.99 -1.09 -6.04
N THR A 47 -7.86 0.08 -5.42
CA THR A 47 -7.24 0.21 -4.10
C THR A 47 -8.31 -0.06 -3.06
N THR A 48 -7.93 -0.69 -1.96
CA THR A 48 -8.84 -1.09 -0.86
C THR A 48 -9.24 0.09 0.04
N GLU A 49 -9.18 1.32 -0.49
CA GLU A 49 -9.89 2.50 0.02
C GLU A 49 -11.40 2.31 -0.23
N LEU A 50 -11.99 1.28 0.37
CA LEU A 50 -13.38 0.93 0.13
C LEU A 50 -14.30 1.67 1.11
N PRO A 51 -15.44 2.19 0.64
CA PRO A 51 -16.50 2.71 1.50
C PRO A 51 -17.04 1.59 2.39
N GLN A 52 -17.41 1.94 3.62
CA GLN A 52 -18.03 1.05 4.61
C GLN A 52 -19.43 0.54 4.21
N THR A 53 -19.93 0.85 3.01
CA THR A 53 -21.25 0.39 2.58
C THR A 53 -21.20 -1.11 2.28
N ILE A 54 -21.76 -1.86 3.24
CA ILE A 54 -21.83 -3.33 3.36
C ILE A 54 -22.28 -4.02 2.05
N ASN A 55 -23.02 -3.35 1.18
CA ASN A 55 -23.48 -3.92 -0.10
C ASN A 55 -22.47 -3.80 -1.24
N SER A 56 -21.61 -2.78 -1.26
CA SER A 56 -20.70 -2.54 -2.39
C SER A 56 -19.72 -3.69 -2.55
N GLN A 57 -19.12 -4.16 -1.46
CA GLN A 57 -18.15 -5.25 -1.45
C GLN A 57 -18.70 -6.55 -2.06
N GLN A 58 -19.93 -6.94 -1.71
CA GLN A 58 -20.55 -8.17 -2.21
C GLN A 58 -20.72 -8.19 -3.74
N PHE A 59 -20.89 -7.03 -4.38
CA PHE A 59 -21.06 -6.94 -5.83
C PHE A 59 -19.76 -7.16 -6.63
N PHE A 60 -18.57 -6.83 -6.08
CA PHE A 60 -17.29 -6.99 -6.80
C PHE A 60 -16.68 -8.36 -6.68
N PHE A 61 -16.86 -9.03 -5.54
CA PHE A 61 -16.07 -10.21 -5.19
C PHE A 61 -16.38 -11.46 -6.02
N ASN A 62 -17.40 -11.43 -6.88
CA ASN A 62 -17.84 -12.57 -7.69
C ASN A 62 -17.61 -12.41 -9.21
N LEU A 63 -16.87 -11.37 -9.65
CA LEU A 63 -16.68 -11.06 -11.09
C LEU A 63 -15.45 -11.73 -11.74
N GLY A 64 -14.78 -12.65 -11.04
CA GLY A 64 -13.65 -13.40 -11.58
C GLY A 64 -12.58 -13.72 -10.55
N VAL A 65 -11.35 -13.90 -11.02
CA VAL A 65 -10.20 -14.27 -10.18
C VAL A 65 -9.59 -13.03 -9.53
N LYS A 66 -9.50 -13.04 -8.20
CA LYS A 66 -8.85 -11.99 -7.42
C LYS A 66 -7.34 -12.23 -7.38
N PHE A 67 -6.56 -11.24 -7.82
CA PHE A 67 -5.11 -11.23 -7.69
C PHE A 67 -4.70 -10.13 -6.70
N GLN A 68 -4.12 -10.54 -5.58
CA GLN A 68 -3.47 -9.60 -4.67
C GLN A 68 -2.03 -9.38 -5.13
N ILE A 69 -1.62 -8.12 -5.28
CA ILE A 69 -0.25 -7.78 -5.65
C ILE A 69 0.58 -7.79 -4.36
N PRO A 70 1.49 -8.76 -4.18
CA PRO A 70 2.30 -8.83 -2.97
C PRO A 70 3.39 -7.77 -2.97
N TYR A 71 4.00 -7.58 -1.80
CA TYR A 71 5.25 -6.82 -1.69
C TYR A 71 6.38 -7.61 -2.34
N PHE A 72 7.44 -6.90 -2.74
CA PHE A 72 8.62 -7.54 -3.30
C PHE A 72 9.33 -8.40 -2.26
N THR A 73 9.76 -9.58 -2.68
CA THR A 73 10.70 -10.40 -1.91
C THR A 73 12.09 -9.78 -1.92
N TRP A 74 12.97 -10.28 -1.06
CA TRP A 74 14.37 -9.84 -1.03
C TRP A 74 15.05 -10.05 -2.40
N GLU A 75 14.84 -11.20 -3.02
CA GLU A 75 15.41 -11.55 -4.33
C GLU A 75 14.90 -10.60 -5.42
N GLN A 76 13.62 -10.25 -5.38
CA GLN A 76 13.02 -9.28 -6.31
C GLN A 76 13.60 -7.88 -6.11
N VAL A 77 13.90 -7.47 -4.88
CA VAL A 77 14.55 -6.18 -4.59
C VAL A 77 16.00 -6.17 -5.09
N GLN A 78 16.74 -7.28 -4.94
CA GLN A 78 18.08 -7.42 -5.51
C GLN A 78 18.05 -7.28 -7.03
N GLN A 79 17.15 -7.99 -7.71
CA GLN A 79 16.96 -7.89 -9.15
C GLN A 79 16.54 -6.48 -9.58
N LEU A 80 15.64 -5.83 -8.82
CA LEU A 80 15.21 -4.47 -9.10
C LEU A 80 16.38 -3.47 -8.98
N SER A 81 17.26 -3.64 -7.98
CA SER A 81 18.43 -2.78 -7.83
C SER A 81 19.38 -2.83 -9.03
N LEU A 82 19.54 -4.02 -9.63
CA LEU A 82 20.32 -4.21 -10.86
C LEU A 82 19.66 -3.55 -12.07
N LYS A 83 18.33 -3.59 -12.18
CA LYS A 83 17.59 -2.86 -13.22
C LYS A 83 17.72 -1.34 -13.10
N HIS A 84 17.97 -0.84 -11.90
CA HIS A 84 18.33 0.55 -11.63
C HIS A 84 19.83 0.85 -11.87
N GLN A 85 20.60 -0.09 -12.42
CA GLN A 85 22.04 0.03 -12.71
C GLN A 85 22.90 0.27 -11.46
N LEU A 86 22.41 -0.09 -10.28
CA LEU A 86 23.14 0.05 -9.01
C LEU A 86 24.07 -1.14 -8.81
N THR A 87 25.14 -1.23 -9.60
CA THR A 87 26.10 -2.36 -9.56
C THR A 87 26.77 -2.52 -8.19
N TRP A 88 26.89 -1.44 -7.41
CA TRP A 88 27.44 -1.48 -6.06
C TRP A 88 26.68 -2.44 -5.14
N THR A 89 25.39 -2.71 -5.39
CA THR A 89 24.58 -3.64 -4.59
C THR A 89 25.04 -5.10 -4.68
N GLN A 90 25.94 -5.44 -5.61
CA GLN A 90 26.52 -6.78 -5.73
C GLN A 90 27.74 -7.00 -4.82
N THR A 91 28.38 -5.92 -4.35
CA THR A 91 29.51 -6.00 -3.42
C THR A 91 29.05 -6.46 -2.03
N ILE A 92 29.96 -7.00 -1.21
CA ILE A 92 29.64 -7.44 0.16
C ILE A 92 29.08 -6.28 1.00
N SER A 93 29.68 -5.09 0.90
CA SER A 93 29.21 -3.88 1.59
C SER A 93 27.86 -3.40 1.03
N GLY A 94 27.72 -3.37 -0.29
CA GLY A 94 26.47 -2.94 -0.94
C GLY A 94 25.28 -3.84 -0.66
N LYS A 95 25.49 -5.16 -0.59
CA LYS A 95 24.44 -6.11 -0.16
C LYS A 95 23.95 -5.81 1.26
N LYS A 96 24.86 -5.49 2.19
CA LYS A 96 24.50 -5.10 3.57
C LYS A 96 23.70 -3.80 3.59
N GLN A 97 24.10 -2.80 2.81
CA GLN A 97 23.39 -1.53 2.69
C GLN A 97 21.99 -1.70 2.07
N LEU A 98 21.87 -2.52 1.01
CA LEU A 98 20.58 -2.84 0.39
C LEU A 98 19.67 -3.60 1.35
N ALA A 99 20.22 -4.54 2.14
CA ALA A 99 19.47 -5.25 3.17
C ALA A 99 18.97 -4.31 4.28
N ALA A 100 19.77 -3.32 4.67
CA ALA A 100 19.33 -2.28 5.61
C ALA A 100 18.19 -1.43 5.04
N LEU A 101 18.25 -1.08 3.75
CA LEU A 101 17.16 -0.37 3.07
C LEU A 101 15.89 -1.23 3.02
N PHE A 102 16.01 -2.50 2.64
CA PHE A 102 14.90 -3.45 2.65
C PHE A 102 14.31 -3.60 4.06
N LYS A 103 15.13 -3.61 5.11
CA LYS A 103 14.64 -3.61 6.50
C LYS A 103 13.87 -2.34 6.85
N LEU A 104 14.28 -1.18 6.34
CA LEU A 104 13.66 0.13 6.63
C LEU A 104 12.26 0.26 6.00
N VAL A 105 12.12 -0.10 4.72
CA VAL A 105 10.88 0.12 3.94
C VAL A 105 10.11 -1.16 3.61
N GLY A 106 10.68 -2.31 3.94
CA GLY A 106 10.16 -3.62 3.54
C GLY A 106 10.27 -3.84 2.03
N GLY A 107 9.42 -4.73 1.53
CA GLY A 107 9.22 -4.97 0.10
C GLY A 107 8.22 -4.04 -0.58
N HIS A 108 7.85 -2.91 0.05
CA HIS A 108 6.80 -2.05 -0.50
C HIS A 108 7.21 -1.51 -1.89
N PRO A 109 6.52 -1.86 -2.99
CA PRO A 109 7.00 -1.62 -4.36
C PRO A 109 7.33 -0.15 -4.65
N TYR A 110 6.45 0.77 -4.22
CA TYR A 110 6.68 2.21 -4.38
C TYR A 110 7.87 2.72 -3.56
N LEU A 111 7.93 2.43 -2.25
CA LEU A 111 8.98 2.95 -1.36
C LEU A 111 10.38 2.48 -1.77
N ILE A 112 10.52 1.19 -2.09
CA ILE A 112 11.82 0.64 -2.49
C ILE A 112 12.25 1.18 -3.84
N ARG A 113 11.34 1.22 -4.83
CA ARG A 113 11.65 1.77 -6.16
C ARG A 113 12.01 3.25 -6.08
N LYS A 114 11.33 4.04 -5.25
CA LYS A 114 11.64 5.48 -5.06
C LYS A 114 13.05 5.67 -4.51
N ALA A 115 13.45 4.90 -3.49
CA ALA A 115 14.82 4.94 -3.00
C ALA A 115 15.85 4.54 -4.07
N LEU A 116 15.64 3.40 -4.75
CA LEU A 116 16.55 2.92 -5.79
C LEU A 116 16.68 3.92 -6.95
N TYR A 117 15.58 4.55 -7.35
CA TYR A 117 15.57 5.60 -8.37
C TYR A 117 16.42 6.81 -7.94
N LEU A 118 16.20 7.34 -6.73
CA LEU A 118 16.93 8.50 -6.24
C LEU A 118 18.44 8.23 -6.07
N LEU A 119 18.80 7.00 -5.68
CA LEU A 119 20.18 6.52 -5.61
C LEU A 119 20.80 6.41 -7.02
N ALA A 120 20.05 5.91 -8.00
CA ALA A 120 20.51 5.80 -9.39
C ALA A 120 20.74 7.18 -10.01
N CYS A 121 19.87 8.15 -9.69
CA CYS A 121 20.04 9.55 -10.09
C CYS A 121 21.10 10.31 -9.27
N GLN A 122 21.77 9.66 -8.31
CA GLN A 122 22.79 10.24 -7.43
C GLN A 122 22.31 11.48 -6.63
N THR A 123 21.00 11.64 -6.48
CA THR A 123 20.40 12.76 -5.72
C THR A 123 20.60 12.61 -4.20
N ILE A 124 20.84 11.39 -3.74
CA ILE A 124 21.13 11.02 -2.36
C ILE A 124 22.15 9.89 -2.33
N THR A 125 22.81 9.72 -1.18
CA THR A 125 23.65 8.54 -0.92
C THR A 125 22.90 7.56 -0.03
N ILE A 126 23.27 6.28 -0.13
CA ILE A 126 22.65 5.23 0.68
C ILE A 126 22.94 5.42 2.17
N GLU A 127 24.10 5.97 2.52
CA GLU A 127 24.46 6.27 3.91
C GLU A 127 23.52 7.34 4.50
N LYS A 128 23.25 8.41 3.75
CA LYS A 128 22.31 9.47 4.18
C LYS A 128 20.90 8.90 4.33
N LEU A 129 20.43 8.14 3.36
CA LEU A 129 19.10 7.51 3.41
C LEU A 129 18.94 6.60 4.64
N LEU A 130 19.96 5.83 5.00
CA LEU A 130 19.88 4.90 6.12
C LEU A 130 20.06 5.55 7.49
N LYS A 131 20.89 6.60 7.60
CA LYS A 131 21.26 7.21 8.90
C LYS A 131 20.47 8.45 9.26
N ASP A 132 19.91 9.18 8.30
CA ASP A 132 19.27 10.48 8.54
C ASP A 132 17.74 10.38 8.44
N PRO A 133 17.01 10.43 9.57
CA PRO A 133 15.54 10.44 9.60
C PRO A 133 14.93 11.65 8.86
N THR A 134 15.61 12.79 8.81
CA THR A 134 15.14 13.97 8.07
C THR A 134 15.19 13.70 6.57
N THR A 135 16.26 13.08 6.08
CA THR A 135 16.34 12.61 4.69
C THR A 135 15.24 11.57 4.38
N GLN A 136 15.02 10.60 5.28
CA GLN A 136 13.94 9.62 5.13
C GLN A 136 12.57 10.30 5.02
N ALA A 137 12.25 11.18 5.97
CA ALA A 137 11.01 11.93 6.00
C ALA A 137 10.82 12.72 4.70
N ARG A 138 11.85 13.43 4.23
CA ARG A 138 11.80 14.24 3.00
C ARG A 138 11.54 13.40 1.75
N ILE A 139 12.23 12.27 1.59
CA ILE A 139 12.09 11.42 0.39
C ILE A 139 10.69 10.82 0.28
N TYR A 140 10.12 10.43 1.42
CA TYR A 140 8.83 9.77 1.47
C TYR A 140 7.67 10.70 1.82
N GLN A 141 7.94 11.99 2.06
CA GLN A 141 6.98 12.97 2.58
C GLN A 141 5.69 13.01 1.78
N GLU A 142 5.77 13.14 0.46
CA GLU A 142 4.61 13.22 -0.42
C GLU A 142 3.69 11.99 -0.28
N TYR A 143 4.29 10.80 -0.25
CA TYR A 143 3.53 9.55 -0.09
C TYR A 143 2.94 9.43 1.31
N LEU A 144 3.73 9.72 2.35
CA LEU A 144 3.30 9.61 3.74
C LEU A 144 2.26 10.68 4.11
N ASN A 145 2.30 11.84 3.48
CA ASN A 145 1.32 12.90 3.67
C ASN A 145 -0.06 12.53 3.13
N GLY A 146 -0.12 11.62 2.15
CA GLY A 146 -1.38 11.12 1.61
C GLY A 146 -2.28 10.43 2.64
N PHE A 147 -1.72 9.99 3.79
CA PHE A 147 -2.50 9.34 4.85
C PHE A 147 -3.18 10.34 5.81
N PHE A 148 -2.71 11.58 5.94
CA PHE A 148 -3.32 12.53 6.89
C PHE A 148 -4.77 12.89 6.56
N PRO A 149 -5.16 13.14 5.29
CA PRO A 149 -6.57 13.35 4.95
C PRO A 149 -7.45 12.15 5.33
N ILE A 150 -6.93 10.93 5.20
CA ILE A 150 -7.64 9.70 5.59
C ILE A 150 -7.83 9.66 7.09
N PHE A 151 -6.79 9.97 7.87
CA PHE A 151 -6.89 10.05 9.34
C PHE A 151 -7.83 11.16 9.82
N GLN A 152 -7.87 12.30 9.14
CA GLN A 152 -8.82 13.38 9.43
C GLN A 152 -10.27 12.95 9.19
N GLN A 153 -10.54 12.24 8.09
CA GLN A 153 -11.88 11.71 7.78
C GLN A 153 -12.28 10.55 8.69
N HIS A 154 -11.30 9.76 9.15
CA HIS A 154 -11.51 8.58 9.98
C HIS A 154 -10.62 8.59 11.24
N PRO A 155 -10.96 9.39 12.27
CA PRO A 155 -10.12 9.53 13.46
C PRO A 155 -9.88 8.23 14.24
N TYR A 156 -10.79 7.26 14.13
CA TYR A 156 -10.65 5.95 14.76
C TYR A 156 -9.48 5.15 14.14
N LEU A 157 -9.21 5.30 12.83
CA LEU A 157 -8.04 4.69 12.17
C LEU A 157 -6.74 5.29 12.71
N GLN A 158 -6.70 6.60 12.93
CA GLN A 158 -5.53 7.27 13.50
C GLN A 158 -5.25 6.72 14.91
N LYS A 159 -6.27 6.68 15.78
CA LYS A 159 -6.12 6.17 17.16
C LYS A 159 -5.63 4.72 17.19
N ALA A 160 -6.21 3.85 16.36
CA ALA A 160 -5.77 2.46 16.25
C ALA A 160 -4.32 2.35 15.74
N PHE A 161 -3.95 3.16 14.75
CA PHE A 161 -2.59 3.16 14.23
C PHE A 161 -1.57 3.71 15.24
N GLU A 162 -1.93 4.71 16.04
CA GLU A 162 -1.09 5.19 17.16
C GLU A 162 -0.81 4.07 18.18
N GLN A 163 -1.78 3.21 18.48
CA GLN A 163 -1.58 2.05 19.35
C GLN A 163 -0.58 1.05 18.75
N VAL A 164 -0.67 0.77 17.44
CA VAL A 164 0.26 -0.11 16.73
C VAL A 164 1.68 0.48 16.72
N ILE A 165 1.80 1.81 16.54
CA ILE A 165 3.08 2.52 16.63
C ILE A 165 3.65 2.46 18.05
N ALA A 166 2.84 2.55 19.09
CA ALA A 166 3.31 2.48 20.47
C ALA A 166 3.82 1.09 20.87
N THR A 167 3.32 0.02 20.25
CA THR A 167 3.59 -1.37 20.66
C THR A 167 4.37 -2.15 19.58
N PRO A 168 5.71 -2.24 19.66
CA PRO A 168 6.52 -2.98 18.68
C PRO A 168 6.16 -4.45 18.51
N ALA A 169 5.76 -5.12 19.60
CA ALA A 169 5.35 -6.53 19.58
C ALA A 169 4.04 -6.76 18.81
N GLY A 170 3.29 -5.69 18.55
CA GLY A 170 1.97 -5.70 17.93
C GLY A 170 0.84 -5.59 18.93
N VAL A 171 -0.36 -5.28 18.43
CA VAL A 171 -1.55 -5.02 19.26
C VAL A 171 -2.77 -5.71 18.64
N LEU A 172 -3.67 -6.19 19.49
CA LEU A 172 -4.97 -6.69 19.07
C LEU A 172 -5.85 -5.49 18.72
N LEU A 173 -6.35 -5.45 17.49
CA LEU A 173 -7.28 -4.42 17.03
C LEU A 173 -8.65 -5.05 16.74
N GLU A 174 -9.68 -4.21 16.77
CA GLU A 174 -11.00 -4.57 16.26
C GLU A 174 -10.89 -4.92 14.76
N SER A 175 -11.57 -5.99 14.34
CA SER A 175 -11.38 -6.64 13.05
C SER A 175 -11.56 -5.71 11.83
N ILE A 176 -12.59 -4.87 11.83
CA ILE A 176 -12.86 -3.94 10.74
C ILE A 176 -11.77 -2.89 10.66
N THR A 177 -11.40 -2.30 11.80
CA THR A 177 -10.34 -1.31 11.92
C THR A 177 -8.98 -1.88 11.49
N ALA A 178 -8.67 -3.10 11.92
CA ALA A 178 -7.47 -3.85 11.55
C ALA A 178 -7.41 -4.05 10.03
N TYR A 179 -8.50 -4.53 9.44
CA TYR A 179 -8.60 -4.78 8.00
C TYR A 179 -8.45 -3.47 7.19
N GLN A 180 -9.04 -2.37 7.65
CA GLN A 180 -8.89 -1.07 7.00
C GLN A 180 -7.45 -0.56 7.04
N LEU A 181 -6.76 -0.68 8.18
CA LEU A 181 -5.35 -0.29 8.27
C LEU A 181 -4.43 -1.18 7.44
N GLU A 182 -4.71 -2.48 7.36
CA GLU A 182 -3.95 -3.42 6.52
C GLU A 182 -4.16 -3.10 5.03
N ASN A 183 -5.37 -2.74 4.64
CA ASN A 183 -5.72 -2.29 3.30
C ASN A 183 -5.02 -0.99 2.89
N LEU A 184 -4.85 -0.05 3.84
CA LEU A 184 -4.00 1.13 3.63
C LEU A 184 -2.51 0.78 3.51
N GLY A 185 -2.13 -0.47 3.78
CA GLY A 185 -0.76 -0.95 3.77
C GLY A 185 0.06 -0.50 4.99
N LEU A 186 -0.56 0.16 5.98
CA LEU A 186 0.11 0.72 7.15
C LEU A 186 0.52 -0.35 8.16
N ILE A 187 -0.27 -1.44 8.24
CA ILE A 187 -0.01 -2.57 9.12
C ILE A 187 -0.01 -3.89 8.35
N LYS A 188 0.51 -4.92 9.00
CA LYS A 188 0.38 -6.34 8.63
C LYS A 188 -0.27 -7.09 9.79
N LEU A 189 -1.16 -8.00 9.47
CA LEU A 189 -1.76 -8.89 10.46
C LEU A 189 -1.00 -10.21 10.54
N GLN A 190 -0.60 -10.61 11.75
CA GLN A 190 -0.14 -11.94 12.08
C GLN A 190 -1.18 -12.60 12.97
N GLY A 191 -2.10 -13.38 12.36
CA GLY A 191 -3.34 -13.75 13.03
C GLY A 191 -4.16 -12.49 13.32
N ASN A 192 -4.46 -12.24 14.60
CA ASN A 192 -5.18 -11.04 15.04
C ASN A 192 -4.26 -9.92 15.54
N ILE A 193 -2.94 -10.10 15.49
CA ILE A 193 -1.97 -9.12 15.99
C ILE A 193 -1.55 -8.19 14.86
N ALA A 194 -1.84 -6.90 15.03
CA ALA A 194 -1.44 -5.83 14.12
C ALA A 194 -0.04 -5.32 14.42
N GLN A 195 0.82 -5.30 13.40
CA GLN A 195 2.18 -4.75 13.46
C GLN A 195 2.39 -3.74 12.33
N VAL A 196 3.23 -2.73 12.55
CA VAL A 196 3.55 -1.75 11.50
C VAL A 196 4.22 -2.45 10.31
N SER A 197 3.76 -2.14 9.08
CA SER A 197 4.26 -2.79 7.86
C SER A 197 5.75 -2.62 7.60
N CYS A 198 6.32 -1.48 8.00
CA CYS A 198 7.74 -1.20 7.92
C CYS A 198 8.21 -0.18 8.98
N PRO A 199 9.49 -0.22 9.40
CA PRO A 199 10.05 0.75 10.34
C PRO A 199 9.91 2.22 9.92
N LEU A 200 9.96 2.53 8.62
CA LEU A 200 9.78 3.90 8.11
C LEU A 200 8.49 4.53 8.63
N TYR A 201 7.38 3.79 8.60
CA TYR A 201 6.08 4.30 9.06
C TYR A 201 6.10 4.61 10.55
N ARG A 202 6.71 3.74 11.37
CA ARG A 202 6.85 3.98 12.80
C ARG A 202 7.65 5.26 13.07
N ILE A 203 8.78 5.45 12.39
CA ILE A 203 9.64 6.63 12.56
C ILE A 203 8.87 7.92 12.20
N TYR A 204 8.22 7.92 11.02
CA TYR A 204 7.53 9.10 10.52
C TYR A 204 6.29 9.44 11.36
N PHE A 205 5.38 8.49 11.54
CA PHE A 205 4.11 8.77 12.20
C PHE A 205 4.25 8.97 13.71
N ALA A 206 5.24 8.37 14.38
CA ALA A 206 5.51 8.69 15.79
C ALA A 206 5.85 10.16 16.00
N GLN A 207 6.61 10.77 15.08
CA GLN A 207 7.00 12.18 15.17
C GLN A 207 5.84 13.13 14.82
N HIS A 208 5.03 12.77 13.82
CA HIS A 208 3.99 13.66 13.30
C HIS A 208 2.64 13.53 14.02
N LEU A 209 2.27 12.34 14.50
CA LEU A 209 1.03 12.15 15.25
C LEU A 209 1.14 12.62 16.70
N ALA A 210 2.34 12.57 17.30
CA ALA A 210 2.59 13.17 18.62
C ALA A 210 2.38 14.70 18.60
N LYS A 211 2.90 15.39 17.58
CA LYS A 211 2.79 16.86 17.44
C LYS A 211 1.36 17.38 17.21
N ASN A 212 0.47 16.54 16.69
CA ASN A 212 -0.93 16.90 16.48
C ASN A 212 -1.76 16.85 17.78
N LYS A 213 -1.25 16.22 18.86
CA LYS A 213 -1.90 16.24 20.17
C LYS A 213 -1.73 17.56 20.90
N ASP A 214 -0.67 18.32 20.62
CA ASP A 214 -0.39 19.60 21.25
C ASP A 214 -1.08 20.80 20.55
N LYS A 215 -1.83 20.54 19.48
CA LYS A 215 -2.50 21.58 18.64
C LYS A 215 -4.03 21.52 18.67
N ASN A 216 -4.61 20.59 19.43
CA ASN A 216 -6.04 20.48 19.69
C ASN A 216 -6.30 20.63 21.19
#